data_AF-A0A0T9MUK1-F1
#
_entry.id   AF-A0A0T9MUK1-F1
#
_cell.length_a   1.000
_cell.length_b   1.000
_cell.length_c   1.000
_cell.angle_alpha   90.00
_cell.angle_beta   90.00
_cell.angle_gamma   90.00
#
_symmetry.space_group_name_H-M   'P 1'
#
loop_
_entity.id
_entity.type
_entity.pdbx_description
1 polymer ?
#
loop_
_entity_poly.entity_id
_entity_poly.type
_entity_poly.pdbx_seq_one_letter_code
_entity_poly.pdbx_strand_id
1 'polypeptide(L)'
;MNEQTVLSATYLVRGALDRREDFIKALERSAVSEMDMIAALISQAKGVEAVAEYVSENYDFSGVWLYEVVEPFGEELIKFHDVPDKFLASDVLALLLNSWLRIDESEKNVFIDTIKFLYQNALA
;
A
#
# COMPACT_ATOMS: atom_id res chain seq x y z
N MET A 1 -10.00 -15.14 1.15
CA MET A 1 -9.77 -13.68 1.14
C MET A 1 -11.08 -13.04 1.53
N ASN A 2 -11.12 -12.17 2.54
CA ASN A 2 -12.37 -11.51 2.94
C ASN A 2 -12.70 -10.36 1.96
N GLU A 3 -13.92 -9.84 2.00
CA GLU A 3 -14.39 -8.81 1.05
C GLU A 3 -13.55 -7.52 1.12
N GLN A 4 -13.08 -7.15 2.32
CA GLN A 4 -12.27 -5.95 2.52
C GLN A 4 -10.88 -6.09 1.85
N THR A 5 -10.21 -7.23 2.02
CA THR A 5 -8.95 -7.53 1.33
C THR A 5 -9.12 -7.52 -0.19
N VAL A 6 -10.27 -8.01 -0.71
CA VAL A 6 -10.57 -7.94 -2.15
C VAL A 6 -10.68 -6.49 -2.63
N LEU A 7 -11.37 -5.63 -1.87
CA LEU A 7 -11.49 -4.21 -2.20
C LEU A 7 -10.12 -3.53 -2.19
N SER A 8 -9.34 -3.68 -1.13
CA SER A 8 -8.00 -3.08 -1.07
C SER A 8 -7.08 -3.58 -2.17
N ALA A 9 -7.12 -4.87 -2.51
CA ALA A 9 -6.39 -5.40 -3.65
C ALA A 9 -6.84 -4.75 -4.98
N THR A 10 -8.14 -4.53 -5.15
CA THR A 10 -8.70 -3.92 -6.37
C THR A 10 -8.22 -2.48 -6.54
N TYR A 11 -8.31 -1.66 -5.48
CA TYR A 11 -7.87 -0.26 -5.53
C TYR A 11 -6.36 -0.12 -5.69
N LEU A 12 -5.60 -1.00 -5.05
CA LEU A 12 -4.15 -1.03 -5.17
C LEU A 12 -3.71 -1.38 -6.60
N VAL A 13 -4.32 -2.40 -7.22
CA VAL A 13 -4.05 -2.75 -8.63
C VAL A 13 -4.50 -1.62 -9.56
N ARG A 14 -5.65 -1.02 -9.30
CA ARG A 14 -6.15 0.12 -10.08
C ARG A 14 -5.15 1.27 -10.10
N GLY A 15 -4.66 1.70 -8.93
CA GLY A 15 -3.66 2.76 -8.85
C GLY A 15 -2.38 2.43 -9.64
N ALA A 16 -1.86 1.21 -9.49
CA ALA A 16 -0.69 0.79 -10.27
C ALA A 16 -0.93 0.85 -11.79
N LEU A 17 -2.12 0.45 -12.26
CA LEU A 17 -2.47 0.45 -13.69
C LEU A 17 -2.76 1.86 -14.24
N ASP A 18 -3.27 2.77 -13.42
CA ASP A 18 -3.46 4.18 -13.79
C ASP A 18 -2.12 4.87 -14.10
N ARG A 19 -1.01 4.34 -13.56
CA ARG A 19 0.39 4.67 -13.93
C ARG A 19 0.95 3.73 -15.00
N ARG A 20 0.22 3.58 -16.11
CA ARG A 20 0.53 2.62 -17.20
C ARG A 20 1.99 2.63 -17.67
N GLU A 21 2.60 3.81 -17.84
CA GLU A 21 4.00 3.90 -18.29
C GLU A 21 4.98 3.31 -17.27
N ASP A 22 4.77 3.58 -15.99
CA ASP A 22 5.61 3.03 -14.91
C ASP A 22 5.36 1.54 -14.73
N PHE A 23 4.11 1.10 -14.91
CA PHE A 23 3.76 -0.32 -14.91
C PHE A 23 4.48 -1.10 -16.01
N ILE A 24 4.48 -0.59 -17.25
CA ILE A 24 5.21 -1.22 -18.36
C ILE A 24 6.72 -1.28 -18.05
N LYS A 25 7.30 -0.19 -17.55
CA LYS A 25 8.72 -0.16 -17.16
C LYS A 25 9.05 -1.17 -16.06
N ALA A 26 8.16 -1.35 -15.08
CA ALA A 26 8.32 -2.33 -14.03
C ALA A 26 8.34 -3.77 -14.58
N LEU A 27 7.44 -4.09 -15.52
CA LEU A 27 7.44 -5.39 -16.20
C LEU A 27 8.75 -5.66 -16.95
N GLU A 28 9.21 -4.67 -17.72
CA GLU A 28 10.46 -4.77 -18.49
C GLU A 28 11.68 -4.94 -17.59
N ARG A 29 11.76 -4.17 -16.50
CA ARG A 29 12.92 -4.15 -15.59
C ARG A 29 12.98 -5.40 -14.71
N SER A 30 11.87 -5.84 -14.14
CA SER A 30 11.81 -7.03 -13.29
C SER A 30 11.78 -8.34 -14.08
N ALA A 31 11.55 -8.27 -15.39
CA ALA A 31 11.42 -9.44 -16.28
C ALA A 31 10.37 -10.46 -15.79
N VAL A 32 9.25 -9.95 -15.25
CA VAL A 32 8.11 -10.76 -14.77
C VAL A 32 6.90 -10.60 -15.70
N SER A 33 5.97 -11.56 -15.66
CA SER A 33 4.72 -11.41 -16.40
C SER A 33 3.80 -10.37 -15.75
N GLU A 34 2.86 -9.82 -16.54
CA GLU A 34 1.81 -8.94 -16.02
C GLU A 34 1.01 -9.61 -14.89
N MET A 35 0.73 -10.91 -15.02
CA MET A 35 0.02 -11.67 -14.00
C MET A 35 0.82 -11.77 -12.70
N ASP A 36 2.13 -11.98 -12.78
CA ASP A 36 3.00 -12.07 -11.59
C ASP A 36 3.12 -10.71 -10.88
N MET A 37 3.21 -9.61 -11.65
CA MET A 37 3.22 -8.26 -11.10
C MET A 37 1.90 -7.93 -10.39
N ILE A 38 0.76 -8.22 -11.02
CA ILE A 38 -0.56 -8.04 -10.41
C ILE A 38 -0.71 -8.94 -9.17
N ALA A 39 -0.25 -10.18 -9.21
CA ALA A 39 -0.28 -11.07 -8.05
C ALA A 39 0.57 -10.52 -6.89
N ALA A 40 1.74 -9.96 -7.17
CA ALA A 40 2.60 -9.32 -6.18
C ALA A 40 1.90 -8.10 -5.54
N LEU A 41 1.24 -7.27 -6.34
CA LEU A 41 0.41 -6.15 -5.87
C LEU A 41 -0.75 -6.65 -4.98
N ILE A 42 -1.51 -7.65 -5.43
CA ILE A 42 -2.61 -8.24 -4.64
C ILE A 42 -2.11 -8.77 -3.29
N SER A 43 -0.90 -9.36 -3.25
CA SER A 43 -0.34 -9.89 -2.01
C SER A 43 -0.13 -8.83 -0.93
N GLN A 44 0.09 -7.56 -1.34
CA GLN A 44 0.25 -6.42 -0.43
C GLN A 44 -1.05 -6.07 0.32
N ALA A 45 -2.22 -6.44 -0.22
CA ALA A 45 -3.50 -6.07 0.36
C ALA A 45 -3.68 -6.55 1.81
N LYS A 46 -3.06 -7.66 2.20
CA LYS A 46 -3.12 -8.12 3.61
C LYS A 46 -2.44 -7.15 4.58
N GLY A 47 -1.31 -6.57 4.18
CA GLY A 47 -0.61 -5.55 4.98
C GLY A 47 -1.43 -4.28 5.08
N VAL A 48 -2.06 -3.88 3.97
CA VAL A 48 -2.98 -2.74 3.88
C VAL A 48 -4.16 -2.90 4.85
N GLU A 49 -4.78 -4.08 4.91
CA GLU A 49 -5.89 -4.38 5.83
C GLU A 49 -5.49 -4.36 7.31
N ALA A 50 -4.35 -4.96 7.67
CA ALA A 50 -3.87 -4.94 9.05
C ALA A 50 -3.62 -3.51 9.56
N VAL A 51 -3.14 -2.64 8.66
CA VAL A 51 -2.97 -1.22 8.94
C VAL A 51 -4.32 -0.51 9.02
N ALA A 52 -5.25 -0.81 8.12
CA ALA A 52 -6.59 -0.21 8.13
C ALA A 52 -7.33 -0.49 9.44
N GLU A 53 -7.26 -1.72 9.94
CA GLU A 53 -7.84 -2.12 11.23
C GLU A 53 -7.29 -1.24 12.36
N TYR A 54 -5.96 -1.19 12.52
CA TYR A 54 -5.32 -0.34 13.53
C TYR A 54 -5.70 1.14 13.39
N VAL A 55 -5.65 1.70 12.17
CA VAL A 55 -5.95 3.12 11.98
C VAL A 55 -7.42 3.41 12.30
N SER A 56 -8.35 2.54 11.91
CA SER A 56 -9.78 2.71 12.16
C SER A 56 -10.16 2.70 13.65
N GLU A 57 -9.37 2.03 14.48
CA GLU A 57 -9.58 1.98 15.93
C GLU A 57 -8.99 3.19 16.67
N ASN A 58 -7.99 3.85 16.08
CA ASN A 58 -7.17 4.85 16.78
C ASN A 58 -7.29 6.27 16.21
N TYR A 59 -7.82 6.44 15.00
CA TYR A 59 -7.89 7.72 14.29
C TYR A 59 -9.23 7.91 13.57
N ASP A 60 -9.51 9.14 13.14
CA ASP A 60 -10.68 9.42 12.30
C ASP A 60 -10.46 8.82 10.90
N PHE A 61 -11.09 7.68 10.66
CA PHE A 61 -10.92 6.91 9.43
C PHE A 61 -12.11 7.14 8.51
N SER A 62 -11.96 8.12 7.62
CA SER A 62 -13.02 8.47 6.68
C SER A 62 -13.27 7.36 5.65
N GLY A 63 -14.53 7.24 5.19
CA GLY A 63 -14.94 6.23 4.21
C GLY A 63 -14.32 6.38 2.80
N VAL A 64 -13.41 7.34 2.59
CA VAL A 64 -12.74 7.60 1.30
C VAL A 64 -11.31 7.06 1.23
N TRP A 65 -10.84 6.35 2.26
CA TRP A 65 -9.46 5.85 2.34
C TRP A 65 -9.01 4.99 1.14
N LEU A 66 -9.93 4.22 0.54
CA LEU A 66 -9.62 3.41 -0.65
C LEU A 66 -9.14 4.28 -1.82
N TYR A 67 -9.73 5.46 -1.98
CA TYR A 67 -9.39 6.41 -3.03
C TYR A 67 -8.25 7.35 -2.64
N GLU A 68 -8.18 7.77 -1.37
CA GLU A 68 -7.19 8.77 -0.93
C GLU A 68 -5.87 8.17 -0.44
N VAL A 69 -5.85 6.87 -0.13
CA VAL A 69 -4.66 6.17 0.39
C VAL A 69 -4.34 4.94 -0.43
N VAL A 70 -5.26 3.98 -0.59
CA VAL A 70 -4.93 2.67 -1.19
C VAL A 70 -4.63 2.76 -2.69
N GLU A 71 -5.42 3.53 -3.44
CA GLU A 71 -5.18 3.78 -4.87
C GLU A 71 -3.84 4.54 -5.08
N PRO A 72 -3.57 5.68 -4.42
CA PRO A 72 -2.27 6.33 -4.46
C PRO A 72 -1.11 5.44 -4.01
N PHE A 73 -1.33 4.56 -3.03
CA PHE A 73 -0.32 3.61 -2.61
C PHE A 73 0.07 2.65 -3.74
N GLY A 74 -0.90 2.10 -4.48
CA GLY A 74 -0.64 1.32 -5.67
C GLY A 74 0.14 2.09 -6.75
N GLU A 75 -0.18 3.37 -6.95
CA GLU A 75 0.56 4.25 -7.86
C GLU A 75 2.03 4.43 -7.41
N GLU A 76 2.29 4.65 -6.12
CA GLU A 76 3.64 4.86 -5.62
C GLU A 76 4.49 3.59 -5.71
N LEU A 77 3.91 2.42 -5.42
CA LEU A 77 4.63 1.14 -5.48
C LEU A 77 5.20 0.86 -6.87
N ILE A 78 4.49 1.22 -7.94
CA ILE A 78 4.94 0.90 -9.29
C ILE A 78 6.04 1.84 -9.80
N LYS A 79 6.18 3.04 -9.23
CA LYS A 79 7.21 4.03 -9.61
C LYS A 79 8.64 3.56 -9.32
N PHE A 80 8.81 2.58 -8.44
CA PHE A 80 10.11 1.99 -8.17
C PHE A 80 10.60 1.08 -9.31
N HIS A 81 9.72 0.80 -10.29
CA HIS A 81 9.96 -0.06 -11.45
C HIS A 81 10.50 -1.43 -11.04
N ASP A 82 9.97 -1.98 -9.95
CA ASP A 82 10.32 -3.30 -9.47
C ASP A 82 9.09 -4.01 -8.88
N VAL A 83 9.21 -5.32 -8.61
CA VAL A 83 8.22 -6.09 -7.87
C VAL A 83 8.16 -5.54 -6.43
N PRO A 84 6.99 -5.12 -5.93
CA PRO A 84 6.89 -4.55 -4.59
C PRO A 84 7.36 -5.52 -3.50
N ASP A 85 8.40 -5.13 -2.77
CA ASP A 85 8.82 -5.82 -1.54
C ASP A 85 8.15 -5.21 -0.31
N LYS A 86 7.96 -6.02 0.73
CA LYS A 86 7.20 -5.61 1.92
C LYS A 86 7.84 -4.49 2.73
N PHE A 87 9.16 -4.31 2.67
CA PHE A 87 9.84 -3.27 3.44
C PHE A 87 9.62 -1.92 2.79
N LEU A 88 9.92 -1.80 1.50
CA LEU A 88 9.64 -0.60 0.73
C LEU A 88 8.16 -0.24 0.75
N ALA A 89 7.28 -1.23 0.54
CA ALA A 89 5.85 -1.02 0.55
C ALA A 89 5.35 -0.45 1.89
N SER A 90 5.89 -0.96 3.00
CA SER A 90 5.55 -0.46 4.32
C SER A 90 6.01 0.98 4.57
N ASP A 91 7.17 1.38 4.02
CA ASP A 91 7.67 2.76 4.13
C ASP A 91 6.76 3.73 3.37
N VAL A 92 6.36 3.37 2.15
CA VAL A 92 5.47 4.19 1.31
C VAL A 92 4.11 4.36 1.96
N LEU A 93 3.50 3.28 2.44
CA LEU A 93 2.18 3.34 3.09
C LEU A 93 2.22 4.20 4.37
N ALA A 94 3.25 4.05 5.20
CA ALA A 94 3.42 4.82 6.42
C ALA A 94 3.51 6.33 6.14
N LEU A 95 4.24 6.72 5.09
CA LEU A 95 4.38 8.13 4.70
C LEU A 95 3.07 8.70 4.14
N LEU A 96 2.34 7.95 3.31
CA LEU A 96 1.03 8.35 2.80
C LEU A 96 0.04 8.55 3.95
N LEU A 97 -0.04 7.61 4.88
CA LEU A 97 -0.92 7.70 6.04
C LEU A 97 -0.54 8.84 6.99
N ASN A 98 0.74 9.04 7.24
CA ASN A 98 1.21 10.16 8.06
C ASN A 98 0.74 11.51 7.49
N SER A 99 0.83 11.67 6.16
CA SER A 99 0.34 12.87 5.47
C SER A 99 -1.19 12.99 5.50
N TRP A 100 -1.88 11.88 5.27
CA TRP A 100 -3.35 11.84 5.18
C TRP A 100 -4.02 12.14 6.53
N LEU A 101 -3.57 11.46 7.59
CA LEU A 101 -4.07 11.64 8.95
C LEU A 101 -3.53 12.90 9.64
N ARG A 102 -2.52 13.56 9.05
CA ARG A 102 -1.86 14.75 9.60
C ARG A 102 -1.33 14.52 11.01
N ILE A 103 -0.61 13.42 11.19
CA ILE A 103 -0.03 13.02 12.48
C ILE A 103 0.91 14.13 12.99
N ASP A 104 0.83 14.42 14.29
CA ASP A 104 1.67 15.41 14.93
C ASP A 104 3.15 15.03 14.86
N GLU A 105 4.03 16.02 14.62
CA GLU A 105 5.47 15.77 14.41
C GLU A 105 6.14 15.09 15.63
N SER A 106 5.60 15.29 16.84
CA SER A 106 6.08 14.60 18.05
C SER A 106 5.80 13.10 18.08
N GLU A 107 4.79 12.64 17.34
CA GLU A 107 4.33 11.24 17.33
C GLU A 107 4.70 10.51 16.04
N LYS A 108 5.04 11.26 14.99
CA LYS A 108 5.35 10.78 13.64
C LYS A 108 6.27 9.57 13.58
N ASN A 109 7.41 9.58 14.29
CA ASN A 109 8.35 8.47 14.24
C ASN A 109 7.74 7.17 14.80
N VAL A 110 7.05 7.28 15.94
CA VAL A 110 6.37 6.14 16.57
C VAL A 110 5.24 5.63 15.68
N PHE A 111 4.48 6.54 15.07
CA PHE A 111 3.44 6.21 14.11
C PHE A 111 4.00 5.43 12.92
N ILE A 112 5.02 5.97 12.24
CA ILE A 112 5.64 5.33 11.07
C ILE A 112 6.17 3.94 11.42
N ASP A 113 6.89 3.80 12.54
CA ASP A 113 7.44 2.50 12.97
C ASP A 113 6.32 1.49 13.26
N THR A 114 5.21 1.94 13.84
CA THR A 114 4.04 1.10 14.13
C THR A 114 3.39 0.62 12.83
N ILE A 115 3.12 1.51 11.87
CA ILE A 115 2.53 1.14 10.58
C ILE A 115 3.42 0.14 9.85
N LYS A 116 4.74 0.39 9.82
CA LYS A 116 5.69 -0.51 9.17
C LYS A 116 5.69 -1.91 9.79
N PHE A 117 5.71 -1.97 11.12
CA PHE A 117 5.69 -3.23 11.87
C PHE A 117 4.41 -4.03 11.58
N LEU A 118 3.24 -3.40 11.67
CA LEU A 118 1.95 -4.05 11.42
C LEU A 118 1.87 -4.60 10.00
N TYR A 119 2.23 -3.77 9.02
CA TYR A 119 2.23 -4.14 7.61
C TYR A 119 3.13 -5.34 7.33
N GLN A 120 4.38 -5.29 7.79
CA GLN A 120 5.38 -6.31 7.51
C GLN A 120 5.07 -7.66 8.18
N ASN A 121 4.46 -7.64 9.37
CA ASN A 121 4.04 -8.84 10.09
C ASN A 121 2.84 -9.52 9.45
N ALA A 122 1.90 -8.75 8.89
CA ALA A 122 0.76 -9.32 8.17
C ALA A 122 1.16 -10.07 6.89
N LEU A 123 2.39 -9.82 6.40
CA LEU A 123 2.99 -10.45 5.22
C LEU A 123 4.10 -11.46 5.56
N ALA A 124 4.27 -11.81 6.84
CA ALA A 124 5.18 -12.87 7.31
C ALA A 124 4.48 -14.22 7.33
#